data_AF-A0A1E5HFQ0-F1
#
_entry.id   AF-A0A1E5HFQ0-F1
#
_cell.length_a   1.000
_cell.length_b   1.000
_cell.length_c   1.000
_cell.angle_alpha   90.00
_cell.angle_beta   90.00
_cell.angle_gamma   90.00
#
_symmetry.space_group_name_H-M   'P 1'
#
loop_
_entity.id
_entity.type
_entity.pdbx_description
1 polymer ?
#
loop_
_entity_poly.entity_id
_entity_poly.type
_entity_poly.pdbx_seq_one_letter_code
_entity_poly.pdbx_strand_id
1 'polypeptide(L)'
;MKDKVRPYQTYGYYFSIPIIIIAVFILPFLGINVRSIGTIIFVFIIFAHIGASKLELVSKRKYVAPILMYVADLIGLIMGILMISEISNGGTGDVALGLMGLIVFPLEIIAIIFFFITANDIKKAYPTMKQASKEAREEYLSLKKNSQ
;
A
#
# COMPACT_ATOMS: atom_id res chain seq x y z
N MET A 1 2.99 -11.44 -22.31
CA MET A 1 3.54 -10.11 -21.95
C MET A 1 3.16 -9.65 -20.54
N LYS A 2 1.88 -9.50 -20.19
CA LYS A 2 1.46 -8.97 -18.87
C LYS A 2 2.00 -9.79 -17.68
N ASP A 3 2.08 -11.11 -17.79
CA ASP A 3 2.55 -11.98 -16.69
C ASP A 3 4.03 -11.82 -16.36
N LYS A 4 4.86 -11.43 -17.34
CA LYS A 4 6.29 -11.16 -17.13
C LYS A 4 6.56 -9.82 -16.41
N VAL A 5 5.63 -8.87 -16.55
CA VAL A 5 5.76 -7.50 -15.97
C VAL A 5 5.18 -7.44 -14.55
N ARG A 6 4.13 -8.24 -14.26
CA ARG A 6 3.38 -8.23 -13.00
C ARG A 6 4.25 -8.39 -11.74
N PRO A 7 5.24 -9.30 -11.65
CA PRO A 7 6.05 -9.46 -10.45
C PRO A 7 6.83 -8.19 -10.11
N TYR A 8 7.43 -7.53 -11.11
CA TYR A 8 8.19 -6.30 -10.90
C TYR A 8 7.30 -5.12 -10.49
N GLN A 9 6.12 -4.98 -11.10
CA GLN A 9 5.14 -3.96 -10.70
C GLN A 9 4.63 -4.18 -9.27
N THR A 10 4.29 -5.42 -8.93
CA THR A 10 3.79 -5.78 -7.60
C THR A 10 4.87 -5.58 -6.54
N TYR A 11 6.11 -5.99 -6.81
CA TYR A 11 7.26 -5.67 -5.97
C TYR A 11 7.38 -4.15 -5.74
N GLY A 12 7.25 -3.35 -6.81
CA GLY A 12 7.26 -1.90 -6.73
C GLY A 12 6.21 -1.36 -5.77
N TYR A 13 4.96 -1.82 -5.87
CA TYR A 13 3.91 -1.41 -4.93
C TYR A 13 4.24 -1.79 -3.47
N TYR A 14 4.62 -3.05 -3.22
CA TYR A 14 4.92 -3.51 -1.87
C TYR A 14 6.15 -2.83 -1.24
N PHE A 15 7.09 -2.36 -2.07
CA PHE A 15 8.25 -1.62 -1.60
C PHE A 15 7.94 -0.12 -1.42
N SER A 16 7.19 0.50 -2.33
CA SER A 16 6.94 1.94 -2.32
C SER A 16 5.85 2.37 -1.34
N ILE A 17 4.78 1.58 -1.14
CA ILE A 17 3.69 1.90 -0.20
C ILE A 17 4.23 2.19 1.21
N PRO A 18 5.02 1.32 1.87
CA PRO A 18 5.51 1.60 3.21
C PRO A 18 6.40 2.85 3.27
N ILE A 19 7.19 3.12 2.23
CA ILE A 19 8.01 4.34 2.15
C ILE A 19 7.13 5.59 2.08
N ILE A 20 6.07 5.55 1.27
CA ILE A 20 5.11 6.65 1.16
C ILE A 20 4.41 6.87 2.51
N ILE A 21 3.95 5.80 3.18
CA ILE A 21 3.31 5.90 4.49
C ILE A 21 4.25 6.56 5.51
N ILE A 22 5.52 6.13 5.57
CA ILE A 22 6.52 6.75 6.45
C ILE A 22 6.72 8.24 6.11
N ALA A 23 6.80 8.59 4.83
CA ALA A 23 6.92 9.98 4.42
C ALA A 23 5.70 10.81 4.86
N VAL A 24 4.49 10.25 4.76
CA VAL A 24 3.26 10.92 5.22
C VAL A 24 3.27 11.19 6.72
N PHE A 25 3.88 10.33 7.53
CA PHE A 25 4.05 10.62 8.96
C PHE A 25 5.04 11.75 9.23
N ILE A 26 6.06 11.93 8.40
CA ILE A 26 7.12 12.92 8.61
C ILE A 26 6.71 14.31 8.12
N LEU A 27 6.00 14.41 6.98
CA LEU A 27 5.65 15.67 6.33
C LEU A 27 4.92 16.69 7.24
N PRO A 28 3.97 16.29 8.11
CA PRO A 28 3.32 17.20 9.06
C PRO A 28 4.30 17.88 10.03
N PHE A 29 5.37 17.19 10.46
CA PHE A 29 6.40 17.78 11.32
C PHE A 29 7.20 18.89 10.60
N LEU A 30 7.17 18.89 9.27
CA LEU A 30 7.79 19.92 8.43
C LEU A 30 6.78 21.02 8.02
N GLY A 31 5.55 20.99 8.54
CA GLY A 31 4.48 21.92 8.17
C GLY A 31 3.89 21.66 6.78
N ILE A 32 4.20 20.52 6.15
CA ILE A 32 3.70 20.17 4.81
C ILE A 32 2.45 19.30 4.95
N ASN A 33 1.30 19.86 4.57
CA ASN A 33 0.02 19.13 4.55
C ASN A 33 -0.35 18.71 3.13
N VAL A 34 -0.27 17.41 2.86
CA VAL A 34 -0.66 16.84 1.56
C VAL A 34 -2.11 16.37 1.63
N ARG A 35 -3.00 17.11 0.95
CA ARG A 35 -4.42 16.73 0.84
C ARG A 35 -4.55 15.44 0.04
N SER A 36 -5.53 14.61 0.40
CA SER A 36 -5.91 13.37 -0.31
C SER A 36 -4.86 12.24 -0.31
N ILE A 37 -3.79 12.35 0.47
CA ILE A 37 -2.72 11.35 0.47
C ILE A 37 -3.21 9.98 0.98
N GLY A 38 -4.14 9.95 1.93
CA GLY A 38 -4.76 8.72 2.42
C GLY A 38 -5.51 7.96 1.32
N THR A 39 -6.28 8.67 0.49
CA THR A 39 -6.98 8.08 -0.66
C THR A 39 -6.01 7.53 -1.70
N ILE A 40 -4.91 8.24 -1.96
CA ILE A 40 -3.87 7.78 -2.89
C ILE A 40 -3.24 6.49 -2.37
N ILE A 41 -2.86 6.45 -1.08
CA ILE A 41 -2.30 5.24 -0.44
C ILE A 41 -3.28 4.08 -0.54
N PHE A 42 -4.56 4.31 -0.22
CA PHE A 42 -5.62 3.30 -0.31
C PHE A 42 -5.73 2.66 -1.71
N VAL A 43 -5.74 3.50 -2.76
CA VAL A 43 -5.76 3.02 -4.15
C VAL A 43 -4.53 2.18 -4.49
N PHE A 44 -3.34 2.60 -4.06
CA PHE A 44 -2.13 1.81 -4.26
C PHE A 44 -2.16 0.48 -3.52
N ILE A 45 -2.74 0.42 -2.31
CA ILE A 45 -2.92 -0.83 -1.56
C ILE A 45 -3.84 -1.79 -2.31
N ILE A 46 -4.93 -1.29 -2.91
CA ILE A 46 -5.80 -2.10 -3.78
C ILE A 46 -5.01 -2.67 -4.96
N PHE A 47 -4.21 -1.85 -5.65
CA PHE A 47 -3.37 -2.33 -6.75
C PHE A 47 -2.32 -3.34 -6.30
N ALA A 48 -1.70 -3.14 -5.13
CA ALA A 48 -0.78 -4.10 -4.54
C ALA A 48 -1.48 -5.44 -4.29
N HIS A 49 -2.66 -5.41 -3.68
CA HIS A 49 -3.44 -6.61 -3.37
C HIS A 49 -3.86 -7.38 -4.63
N ILE A 50 -4.38 -6.68 -5.64
CA ILE A 50 -4.76 -7.28 -6.93
C ILE A 50 -3.54 -7.79 -7.70
N GLY A 51 -2.40 -7.10 -7.59
CA GLY A 51 -1.14 -7.54 -8.20
C GLY A 51 -0.64 -8.82 -7.53
N ALA A 52 -0.62 -8.85 -6.21
CA ALA A 52 -0.19 -10.00 -5.41
C ALA A 52 -1.08 -11.21 -5.62
N SER A 53 -2.40 -11.05 -5.79
CA SER A 53 -3.30 -12.18 -6.01
C SER A 53 -2.95 -13.00 -7.25
N LYS A 54 -2.29 -12.37 -8.23
CA LYS A 54 -1.85 -12.99 -9.49
C LYS A 54 -0.45 -13.61 -9.42
N LEU A 55 0.26 -13.51 -8.29
CA LEU A 55 1.60 -14.10 -8.10
C LEU A 55 1.52 -15.49 -7.45
N GLU A 56 1.57 -16.54 -8.25
CA GLU A 56 1.39 -17.92 -7.76
C GLU A 56 2.55 -18.44 -6.92
N LEU A 57 3.78 -17.97 -7.19
CA LEU A 57 4.99 -18.46 -6.50
C LEU A 57 5.20 -17.84 -5.10
N VAL A 58 4.38 -16.86 -4.73
CA VAL A 58 4.51 -16.14 -3.46
C VAL A 58 3.51 -16.70 -2.45
N SER A 59 3.98 -16.95 -1.23
CA SER A 59 3.17 -17.42 -0.11
C SER A 59 1.91 -16.56 0.09
N LYS A 60 0.82 -17.18 0.60
CA LYS A 60 -0.43 -16.48 0.97
C LYS A 60 -0.22 -15.33 1.97
N ARG A 61 0.92 -15.29 2.67
CA ARG A 61 1.33 -14.16 3.52
C ARG A 61 1.34 -12.81 2.79
N LYS A 62 1.43 -12.80 1.46
CA LYS A 62 1.30 -11.59 0.62
C LYS A 62 0.04 -10.77 0.88
N TYR A 63 -1.04 -11.39 1.37
CA TYR A 63 -2.30 -10.69 1.64
C TYR A 63 -2.35 -9.99 3.01
N VAL A 64 -1.42 -10.30 3.92
CA VAL A 64 -1.49 -9.81 5.30
C VAL A 64 -1.39 -8.29 5.36
N ALA A 65 -0.39 -7.69 4.69
CA ALA A 65 -0.21 -6.23 4.71
C ALA A 65 -1.42 -5.46 4.14
N PRO A 66 -1.94 -5.76 2.93
CA PRO A 66 -3.15 -5.09 2.43
C PRO A 66 -4.36 -5.26 3.35
N ILE A 67 -4.57 -6.44 3.91
CA ILE A 67 -5.71 -6.69 4.81
C ILE A 67 -5.58 -5.86 6.10
N LEU A 68 -4.38 -5.83 6.70
CA LEU A 68 -4.14 -5.00 7.88
C LEU A 68 -4.41 -3.52 7.61
N MET A 69 -4.02 -3.01 6.44
CA MET A 69 -4.35 -1.64 6.06
C MET A 69 -5.85 -1.42 5.92
N TYR A 70 -6.60 -2.34 5.30
CA TYR A 70 -8.06 -2.20 5.20
C TYR A 70 -8.74 -2.20 6.57
N VAL A 71 -8.24 -3.03 7.50
CA VAL A 71 -8.72 -3.05 8.88
C VAL A 71 -8.40 -1.73 9.58
N ALA A 72 -7.18 -1.20 9.41
CA ALA A 72 -6.76 0.08 9.95
C ALA A 72 -7.62 1.24 9.40
N ASP A 73 -7.86 1.28 8.08
CA ASP A 73 -8.71 2.27 7.41
C ASP A 73 -10.16 2.20 7.89
N LEU A 74 -10.70 0.99 8.06
CA LEU A 74 -12.07 0.79 8.54
C LEU A 74 -12.22 1.27 9.99
N ILE A 75 -11.26 0.93 10.86
CA ILE A 75 -11.24 1.41 12.25
C ILE A 75 -11.07 2.94 12.25
N GLY A 76 -10.17 3.48 11.42
CA GLY A 76 -9.96 4.92 11.28
C GLY A 76 -11.22 5.66 10.85
N LEU A 77 -12.00 5.09 9.92
CA LEU A 77 -13.29 5.64 9.51
C LEU A 77 -14.29 5.67 10.67
N ILE A 78 -14.44 4.56 11.40
CA ILE A 78 -15.32 4.47 12.57
C ILE A 78 -14.92 5.50 13.62
N MET A 79 -13.62 5.61 13.92
CA MET A 79 -13.09 6.60 14.87
C MET A 79 -13.31 8.04 14.38
N GLY A 80 -13.19 8.30 13.08
CA GLY A 80 -13.50 9.60 12.49
C GLY A 80 -14.97 10.01 12.69
N ILE A 81 -15.90 9.07 12.54
CA ILE A 81 -17.34 9.32 12.82
C ILE A 81 -17.56 9.61 14.31
N LEU A 82 -16.93 8.85 15.21
CA LEU A 82 -17.00 9.10 16.65
C LEU A 82 -16.42 10.48 17.02
N MET A 83 -15.30 10.86 16.43
CA MET A 83 -14.69 12.17 16.63
C MET A 83 -15.63 13.31 16.19
N ILE A 84 -16.27 13.19 15.03
CA ILE A 84 -17.28 14.16 14.56
C ILE A 84 -18.43 14.26 15.56
N SER A 85 -18.92 13.12 16.06
CA SER A 85 -19.97 13.07 17.07
C SER A 85 -19.55 13.75 18.38
N GLU A 86 -18.35 13.47 18.89
CA GLU A 86 -17.82 14.11 20.10
C GLU A 86 -17.73 15.63 19.95
N ILE A 87 -17.17 16.11 18.84
CA ILE A 87 -17.05 17.54 18.54
C ILE A 87 -18.44 18.19 18.44
N SER A 88 -19.39 17.54 17.79
CA SER A 88 -20.76 18.07 17.65
C SER A 88 -21.50 18.20 18.99
N ASN A 89 -21.11 17.39 20.00
CA ASN A 89 -21.66 17.43 21.35
C ASN A 89 -20.86 18.33 22.31
N GLY A 90 -19.96 19.17 21.79
CA GLY A 90 -19.17 20.12 22.58
C GLY A 90 -17.89 19.53 23.20
N GLY A 91 -17.49 18.32 22.80
CA GLY A 91 -16.21 17.71 23.16
C GLY A 91 -15.06 18.16 22.27
N THR A 92 -13.84 17.75 22.61
CA THR A 92 -12.61 18.08 21.87
C THR A 92 -12.27 17.07 20.76
N GLY A 93 -12.84 15.86 20.80
CA GLY A 93 -12.48 14.75 19.90
C GLY A 93 -11.22 13.98 20.34
N ASP A 94 -10.63 14.35 21.48
CA ASP A 94 -9.34 13.79 21.93
C ASP A 94 -9.41 12.30 22.27
N VAL A 95 -10.57 11.80 22.71
CA VAL A 95 -10.74 10.38 23.05
C VAL A 95 -10.69 9.55 21.77
N ALA A 96 -11.45 9.93 20.75
CA ALA A 96 -11.41 9.28 19.45
C ALA A 96 -10.01 9.34 18.80
N LEU A 97 -9.33 10.49 18.90
CA LEU A 97 -7.94 10.64 18.43
C LEU A 97 -6.96 9.76 19.21
N GLY A 98 -7.07 9.70 20.53
CA GLY A 98 -6.23 8.85 21.38
C GLY A 98 -6.41 7.37 21.07
N LEU A 99 -7.66 6.91 20.88
CA LEU A 99 -7.97 5.55 20.47
C LEU A 99 -7.45 5.24 19.07
N MET A 100 -7.54 6.19 18.14
CA MET A 100 -6.95 6.05 16.80
C MET A 100 -5.44 5.84 16.89
N GLY A 101 -4.74 6.64 17.71
CA GLY A 101 -3.29 6.49 17.95
C GLY A 101 -2.90 5.17 18.61
N LEU A 102 -3.76 4.58 19.47
CA LEU A 102 -3.47 3.32 20.15
C LEU A 102 -3.80 2.07 19.32
N ILE A 103 -4.67 2.17 18.33
CA ILE A 103 -5.15 1.02 17.55
C ILE A 103 -4.67 1.07 16.10
N VAL A 104 -4.94 2.18 15.40
CA VAL A 104 -4.63 2.30 13.96
C VAL A 104 -3.13 2.34 13.75
N PHE A 105 -2.41 3.14 14.55
CA PHE A 105 -0.98 3.32 14.35
C PHE A 105 -0.16 2.04 14.55
N PRO A 106 -0.39 1.20 15.60
CA PRO A 106 0.26 -0.11 15.68
C PRO A 106 -0.07 -1.05 14.53
N LEU A 107 -1.31 -1.05 14.03
CA LEU A 107 -1.70 -1.86 12.86
C LEU A 107 -0.93 -1.43 11.61
N GLU A 108 -0.78 -0.14 11.39
CA GLU A 108 -0.01 0.41 10.26
C GLU A 108 1.48 0.04 10.36
N ILE A 109 2.09 0.11 11.56
CA ILE A 109 3.47 -0.32 11.77
C ILE A 109 3.64 -1.81 11.42
N ILE A 110 2.72 -2.67 11.88
CA ILE A 110 2.75 -4.10 11.56
C ILE A 110 2.57 -4.29 10.05
N ALA A 111 1.65 -3.56 9.42
CA ALA A 111 1.43 -3.63 7.98
C ALA A 111 2.67 -3.22 7.18
N ILE A 112 3.39 -2.16 7.59
CA ILE A 112 4.65 -1.72 6.98
C ILE A 112 5.70 -2.84 7.02
N ILE A 113 5.84 -3.52 8.16
CA ILE A 113 6.76 -4.65 8.29
C ILE A 113 6.38 -5.77 7.31
N PHE A 114 5.10 -6.14 7.25
CA PHE A 114 4.63 -7.16 6.31
C PHE A 114 4.75 -6.75 4.84
N PHE A 115 4.65 -5.45 4.52
CA PHE A 115 4.92 -4.95 3.17
C PHE A 115 6.36 -5.24 2.75
N PHE A 116 7.34 -4.91 3.61
CA PHE A 116 8.76 -5.19 3.34
C PHE A 116 9.06 -6.70 3.29
N ILE A 117 8.50 -7.48 4.20
CA ILE A 117 8.64 -8.95 4.18
C ILE A 117 8.13 -9.50 2.84
N THR A 118 6.95 -9.08 2.42
CA THR A 118 6.35 -9.54 1.16
C THR A 118 7.14 -9.05 -0.06
N ALA A 119 7.66 -7.82 -0.05
CA ALA A 119 8.53 -7.33 -1.12
C ALA A 119 9.78 -8.21 -1.26
N ASN A 120 10.39 -8.62 -0.14
CA ASN A 120 11.53 -9.54 -0.15
C ASN A 120 11.13 -10.93 -0.65
N ASP A 121 9.96 -11.45 -0.24
CA ASP A 121 9.44 -12.73 -0.72
C ASP A 121 9.18 -12.72 -2.23
N ILE A 122 8.61 -11.63 -2.78
CA ILE A 122 8.44 -11.45 -4.23
C ILE A 122 9.79 -11.45 -4.94
N LYS A 123 10.78 -10.72 -4.42
CA LYS A 123 12.14 -10.67 -4.99
C LYS A 123 12.82 -12.03 -5.00
N LYS A 124 12.63 -12.84 -3.95
CA LYS A 124 13.15 -14.21 -3.87
C LYS A 124 12.44 -15.17 -4.82
N ALA A 125 11.12 -15.07 -4.93
CA ALA A 125 10.31 -15.91 -5.81
C ALA A 125 10.54 -15.58 -7.31
N TYR A 126 10.86 -14.32 -7.63
CA TYR A 126 11.08 -13.86 -9.01
C TYR A 126 12.40 -13.08 -9.15
N PRO A 127 13.57 -13.75 -9.09
CA PRO A 127 14.87 -13.08 -9.08
C PRO A 127 15.18 -12.29 -10.36
N THR A 128 14.67 -12.74 -11.51
CA THR A 128 14.87 -12.10 -12.82
C THR A 128 13.74 -11.13 -13.21
N MET A 129 12.83 -10.79 -12.29
CA MET A 129 11.62 -9.98 -12.56
C MET A 129 11.91 -8.65 -13.29
N LYS A 130 13.02 -7.98 -12.95
CA LYS A 130 13.39 -6.70 -13.56
C LYS A 130 13.75 -6.85 -15.03
N GLN A 131 14.52 -7.89 -15.36
CA GLN A 131 14.92 -8.18 -16.72
C GLN A 131 13.73 -8.67 -17.54
N ALA A 132 12.94 -9.61 -17.00
CA ALA A 132 11.73 -10.12 -17.64
C ALA A 132 10.71 -8.99 -17.93
N SER A 133 10.60 -8.01 -17.02
CA SER A 133 9.75 -6.83 -17.23
C SER A 133 10.26 -5.91 -18.32
N LYS A 134 11.58 -5.78 -18.50
CA LYS A 134 12.20 -4.94 -19.53
C LYS A 134 12.01 -5.59 -20.91
N GLU A 135 12.34 -6.87 -21.03
CA GLU A 135 12.18 -7.65 -22.26
C GLU A 135 10.72 -7.65 -22.73
N ALA A 136 9.77 -7.87 -21.82
CA ALA A 136 8.35 -7.85 -22.17
C ALA A 136 7.85 -6.46 -22.63
N ARG A 137 8.50 -5.38 -22.17
CA ARG A 137 8.18 -4.01 -22.61
C ARG A 137 8.76 -3.72 -23.99
N GLU A 138 9.98 -4.20 -24.25
CA GLU A 138 10.62 -4.07 -25.57
C GLU A 138 9.86 -4.87 -26.63
N GLU A 139 9.44 -6.10 -26.31
CA GLU A 139 8.58 -6.94 -27.16
C GLU A 139 7.24 -6.27 -27.48
N TYR A 140 6.61 -5.64 -26.48
CA TYR A 140 5.37 -4.89 -26.71
C TYR A 140 5.57 -3.69 -27.65
N LEU A 141 6.67 -2.94 -27.47
CA LEU A 141 6.98 -1.78 -28.28
C LEU A 141 7.31 -2.16 -29.73
N SER A 142 8.03 -3.27 -29.94
CA SER A 142 8.34 -3.77 -31.29
C SER A 142 7.07 -4.24 -32.01
N LEU A 143 6.19 -4.98 -31.33
CA LEU A 143 4.90 -5.38 -31.88
C LEU A 143 4.02 -4.17 -32.25
N LYS A 144 3.96 -3.16 -31.37
CA LYS A 144 3.20 -1.93 -31.64
C LYS A 144 3.74 -1.18 -32.86
N LYS A 145 5.07 -1.11 -33.01
CA LYS A 145 5.73 -0.44 -34.13
C LYS A 145 5.52 -1.17 -35.45
N ASN A 146 5.46 -2.51 -35.43
CA ASN A 146 5.22 -3.33 -36.62
C ASN A 146 3.73 -3.47 -36.99
N SER A 147 2.82 -2.97 -36.14
CA SER A 147 1.37 -2.97 -36.38
C SER A 147 0.85 -1.62 -36.90
N GLN A 148 1.75 -0.66 -37.16
CA GLN A 148 1.51 0.62 -37.82
C GLN A 148 2.14 0.61 -39.22
#